data_AF-A0A9P7V8K2-F1
#
_entry.id   AF-A0A9P7V8K2-F1
#
_cell.length_a   1.000
_cell.length_b   1.000
_cell.length_c   1.000
_cell.angle_alpha   90.00
_cell.angle_beta   90.00
_cell.angle_gamma   90.00
#
_symmetry.space_group_name_H-M   'P 1'
#
loop_
_entity.id
_entity.type
_entity.pdbx_description
1 polymer ?
#
loop_
_entity_poly.entity_id
_entity_poly.type
_entity_poly.pdbx_seq_one_letter_code
_entity_poly.pdbx_strand_id
1 'polypeptide(L)'
;MALAPVIMAHGDEMDMDMDMEGMMTESKPIDSIETYHNNNEDEKLIPIAHVEKHQHGVPILETSLLPEERLYWEAYDATTFFNYPNTNQKALRTHVTAMILAVMFVYPLFLVFRNAKRTKMALVSLLVYSAATTTAVISLSVFTSSADENLYPGNAYVPMTGIWAILAVAHFVFTVLALNYQYGPTQKYAMPVREFDQEISGGEMALPSITLYDLSNRGSSDGQENDLNMKTSNNSMFDNHHASPQSFGLGLSNAEDEDNDEAQHHLLYLNRSENNSNWFILDNKWVNSIVDKLGHWCVRIASILTWIQFTYFLIYVPTGVAVMARYGFGTTVFNLLAHFIKGGVFFLYGMVTLARYCGAWLNKGWNWKHRYLSTHSNNKSTWWNRIQPEGMFTMEWIELFLIFFYGCTNIFLENLASAASGSGYSAKDLQHASIAFIYIGCGACGLIIESKLSKWRYDHAIEALNSSRSLNIIKASPGFSPNPFPLMTVYFTGAIMSKHMQSSQLLTAVHIQWGQLLTVACAFRLLLYILKFIIKSEPQSKSSSGAPFTELMALFCLLGGGLIFMESTEPAIESMEFHGLTEMFTFNVSVGLVALFMAWEMFLLNLRDKLKN
;
A
#
# COMPACT_ATOMS: atom_id res chain seq x y z
N MET A 1 -51.03 -20.30 -40.58
CA MET A 1 -50.02 -20.93 -41.45
C MET A 1 -48.88 -21.39 -40.55
N ALA A 2 -48.81 -22.71 -40.37
CA ALA A 2 -47.78 -23.58 -39.76
C ALA A 2 -46.69 -22.98 -38.83
N LEU A 3 -46.27 -23.58 -37.71
CA LEU A 3 -46.66 -24.74 -36.91
C LEU A 3 -45.84 -24.60 -35.60
N ALA A 4 -46.53 -24.38 -34.48
CA ALA A 4 -46.48 -25.03 -33.17
C ALA A 4 -45.22 -25.81 -32.63
N PRO A 5 -45.16 -26.15 -31.32
CA PRO A 5 -44.19 -25.66 -30.32
C PRO A 5 -43.60 -26.84 -29.48
N VAL A 6 -43.48 -26.70 -28.13
CA VAL A 6 -43.55 -27.76 -27.08
C VAL A 6 -42.18 -28.35 -26.65
N ILE A 7 -41.80 -28.58 -25.37
CA ILE A 7 -42.39 -28.46 -24.02
C ILE A 7 -41.25 -28.56 -22.96
N MET A 8 -41.44 -27.96 -21.77
CA MET A 8 -40.70 -28.26 -20.53
C MET A 8 -41.28 -29.50 -19.82
N ALA A 9 -40.47 -30.34 -19.18
CA ALA A 9 -40.56 -30.65 -17.74
C ALA A 9 -39.74 -31.88 -17.31
N HIS A 10 -39.08 -31.70 -16.16
CA HIS A 10 -38.63 -32.63 -15.11
C HIS A 10 -38.81 -34.16 -15.22
N GLY A 11 -37.83 -34.87 -14.66
CA GLY A 11 -38.09 -36.02 -13.78
C GLY A 11 -37.10 -37.18 -13.85
N ASP A 12 -36.32 -37.32 -12.78
CA ASP A 12 -35.88 -38.55 -12.11
C ASP A 12 -34.71 -39.43 -12.62
N GLU A 13 -33.91 -39.78 -11.62
CA GLU A 13 -32.77 -40.70 -11.57
C GLU A 13 -33.12 -42.12 -12.05
N MET A 14 -32.18 -42.77 -12.75
CA MET A 14 -31.93 -44.21 -12.64
C MET A 14 -30.48 -44.53 -13.05
N ASP A 15 -29.74 -45.14 -12.14
CA ASP A 15 -28.51 -45.91 -12.37
C ASP A 15 -28.73 -46.96 -13.47
N MET A 16 -27.76 -47.11 -14.38
CA MET A 16 -27.46 -48.38 -15.04
C MET A 16 -25.98 -48.44 -15.47
N ASP A 17 -25.22 -49.28 -14.77
CA ASP A 17 -24.01 -49.92 -15.26
C ASP A 17 -24.29 -50.57 -16.63
N MET A 18 -23.42 -50.34 -17.61
CA MET A 18 -23.18 -51.30 -18.70
C MET A 18 -21.75 -51.21 -19.21
N ASP A 19 -21.08 -52.34 -19.04
CA ASP A 19 -19.82 -52.75 -19.63
C ASP A 19 -19.76 -52.54 -21.14
N MET A 20 -18.62 -52.06 -21.63
CA MET A 20 -18.23 -52.15 -23.04
C MET A 20 -16.82 -52.72 -23.15
N GLU A 21 -16.75 -54.05 -23.08
CA GLU A 21 -15.68 -54.82 -23.70
C GLU A 21 -15.75 -54.71 -25.22
N GLY A 22 -14.58 -54.68 -25.87
CA GLY A 22 -14.43 -55.26 -27.21
C GLY A 22 -13.94 -54.35 -28.32
N MET A 23 -12.64 -54.06 -28.34
CA MET A 23 -11.86 -54.20 -29.59
C MET A 23 -10.41 -54.57 -29.27
N MET A 24 -10.19 -55.88 -29.25
CA MET A 24 -8.88 -56.54 -29.23
C MET A 24 -8.25 -56.46 -30.63
N THR A 25 -7.00 -56.00 -30.70
CA THR A 25 -6.03 -56.57 -31.65
C THR A 25 -4.84 -57.06 -30.84
N GLU A 26 -4.63 -58.37 -30.93
CA GLU A 26 -3.62 -59.17 -30.24
C GLU A 26 -2.19 -58.64 -30.42
N SER A 27 -1.44 -58.58 -29.31
CA SER A 27 -0.05 -59.03 -29.32
C SER A 27 0.24 -59.77 -28.01
N LYS A 28 0.81 -60.97 -28.16
CA LYS A 28 1.03 -61.99 -27.13
C LYS A 28 1.99 -61.54 -26.02
N PRO A 29 1.90 -62.16 -24.83
CA PRO A 29 2.68 -61.78 -23.65
C PRO A 29 4.14 -62.24 -23.78
N ILE A 30 5.07 -61.34 -23.47
CA ILE A 30 6.45 -61.71 -23.17
C ILE A 30 6.61 -61.58 -21.67
N ASP A 31 6.54 -62.74 -21.01
CA ASP A 31 7.21 -63.00 -19.75
C ASP A 31 8.70 -62.76 -19.95
N SER A 32 9.19 -61.63 -19.43
CA SER A 32 10.56 -61.50 -18.97
C SER A 32 10.62 -60.29 -18.04
N ILE A 33 10.52 -60.59 -16.73
CA ILE A 33 11.21 -59.81 -15.72
C ILE A 33 12.70 -59.89 -16.06
N GLU A 34 13.16 -59.00 -16.95
CA GLU A 34 14.56 -58.60 -16.95
C GLU A 34 14.73 -57.67 -15.75
N THR A 35 15.05 -58.28 -14.62
CA THR A 35 15.91 -57.67 -13.61
C THR A 35 17.15 -57.14 -14.34
N TYR A 36 17.10 -55.88 -14.77
CA TYR A 36 18.30 -55.09 -14.98
C TYR A 36 18.90 -54.86 -13.60
N HIS A 37 19.62 -55.88 -13.11
CA HIS A 37 20.76 -55.66 -12.23
C HIS A 37 21.82 -54.89 -13.05
N ASN A 38 21.61 -53.59 -13.20
CA ASN A 38 22.72 -52.69 -13.45
C ASN A 38 23.48 -52.58 -12.13
N ASN A 39 24.43 -53.51 -11.96
CA ASN A 39 25.52 -53.39 -11.01
C ASN A 39 26.49 -52.31 -11.50
N ASN A 40 26.02 -51.06 -11.53
CA ASN A 40 26.85 -49.86 -11.55
C ASN A 40 26.63 -49.15 -10.22
N GLU A 41 27.19 -49.73 -9.16
CA GLU A 41 27.55 -48.99 -7.94
C GLU A 41 28.63 -47.97 -8.35
N ASP A 42 28.23 -46.81 -8.90
CA ASP A 42 29.04 -45.57 -8.97
C ASP A 42 28.38 -44.43 -9.80
N GLU A 43 27.10 -44.52 -10.18
CA GLU A 43 26.38 -43.29 -10.57
C GLU A 43 25.96 -42.54 -9.30
N LYS A 44 26.77 -41.54 -8.93
CA LYS A 44 26.51 -40.66 -7.80
C LYS A 44 25.14 -39.98 -8.00
N LEU A 45 24.12 -40.51 -7.33
CA LEU A 45 22.77 -39.95 -7.31
C LEU A 45 22.85 -38.47 -6.96
N ILE A 46 22.35 -37.62 -7.85
CA ILE A 46 22.32 -36.17 -7.64
C ILE A 46 21.01 -35.87 -6.90
N PRO A 47 21.04 -35.25 -5.71
CA PRO A 47 19.81 -34.88 -5.02
C PRO A 47 19.03 -33.85 -5.84
N ILE A 48 17.74 -34.10 -6.06
CA ILE A 48 16.84 -33.22 -6.81
C ILE A 48 15.61 -32.98 -5.95
N ALA A 49 15.19 -31.72 -5.77
CA ALA A 49 14.05 -31.39 -4.91
C ALA A 49 12.69 -31.84 -5.48
N HIS A 50 12.55 -31.83 -6.82
CA HIS A 50 11.29 -32.16 -7.49
C HIS A 50 11.49 -32.98 -8.76
N VAL A 51 10.72 -34.05 -8.88
CA VAL A 51 10.45 -34.82 -10.11
C VAL A 51 8.93 -34.94 -10.25
N GLU A 52 8.42 -34.83 -11.47
CA GLU A 52 6.99 -34.64 -11.72
C GLU A 52 6.11 -35.74 -11.11
N LYS A 53 5.11 -35.30 -10.30
CA LYS A 53 3.93 -36.00 -9.75
C LYS A 53 4.03 -36.41 -8.27
N HIS A 54 3.62 -35.49 -7.37
CA HIS A 54 3.34 -35.81 -5.97
C HIS A 54 1.90 -35.50 -5.60
N GLN A 55 1.29 -36.32 -4.73
CA GLN A 55 -0.03 -36.01 -4.15
C GLN A 55 0.12 -34.96 -3.06
N HIS A 56 -0.71 -33.91 -3.11
CA HIS A 56 -0.66 -32.78 -2.19
C HIS A 56 -1.40 -33.07 -0.87
N GLY A 57 -0.98 -32.40 0.21
CA GLY A 57 -1.68 -32.38 1.51
C GLY A 57 -1.14 -33.34 2.57
N VAL A 58 -0.06 -34.05 2.29
CA VAL A 58 0.73 -34.83 3.27
C VAL A 58 2.19 -34.39 3.21
N PRO A 59 2.97 -34.51 4.30
CA PRO A 59 4.40 -34.22 4.29
C PRO A 59 5.11 -34.95 3.14
N ILE A 60 6.03 -34.25 2.45
CA ILE A 60 6.69 -34.78 1.23
C ILE A 60 7.43 -36.10 1.47
N LEU A 61 7.93 -36.36 2.68
CA LEU A 61 8.59 -37.63 3.02
C LEU A 61 7.63 -38.83 3.10
N GLU A 62 6.32 -38.57 3.22
CA GLU A 62 5.26 -39.58 3.25
C GLU A 62 4.71 -39.91 1.85
N THR A 63 5.15 -39.19 0.82
CA THR A 63 4.76 -39.47 -0.58
C THR A 63 5.68 -40.50 -1.24
N SER A 64 5.27 -40.98 -2.42
CA SER A 64 6.07 -41.91 -3.24
C SER A 64 7.18 -41.16 -3.98
N LEU A 65 8.28 -40.87 -3.28
CA LEU A 65 9.46 -40.19 -3.84
C LEU A 65 10.39 -41.14 -4.61
N LEU A 66 11.03 -40.62 -5.67
CA LEU A 66 12.19 -41.28 -6.28
C LEU A 66 13.38 -41.31 -5.30
N PRO A 67 14.35 -42.24 -5.46
CA PRO A 67 15.51 -42.33 -4.56
C PRO A 67 16.31 -41.03 -4.45
N GLU A 68 16.43 -40.26 -5.54
CA GLU A 68 17.13 -38.98 -5.61
C GLU A 68 16.41 -37.88 -4.82
N GLU A 69 15.08 -37.82 -4.91
CA GLU A 69 14.26 -36.86 -4.17
C GLU A 69 14.23 -37.19 -2.69
N ARG A 70 14.09 -38.47 -2.35
CA ARG A 70 14.13 -38.92 -0.96
C ARG A 70 15.44 -38.51 -0.29
N LEU A 71 16.57 -38.67 -0.99
CA LEU A 71 17.88 -38.27 -0.47
C LEU A 71 17.99 -36.74 -0.27
N TYR A 72 17.36 -35.93 -1.12
CA TYR A 72 17.26 -34.48 -0.91
C TYR A 72 16.42 -34.15 0.34
N TRP A 73 15.20 -34.69 0.43
CA TRP A 73 14.25 -34.35 1.49
C TRP A 73 14.64 -34.91 2.87
N GLU A 74 15.33 -36.05 2.92
CA GLU A 74 15.92 -36.57 4.16
C GLU A 74 17.10 -35.71 4.65
N ALA A 75 17.77 -35.01 3.74
CA ALA A 75 18.85 -34.07 4.05
C ALA A 75 18.38 -32.62 4.24
N TYR A 76 17.07 -32.33 4.05
CA TYR A 76 16.52 -30.98 4.12
C TYR A 76 16.63 -30.39 5.54
N ASP A 77 17.24 -29.21 5.65
CA ASP A 77 17.44 -28.52 6.92
C ASP A 77 16.25 -27.59 7.24
N ALA A 78 15.30 -28.09 8.03
CA ALA A 78 14.16 -27.31 8.52
C ALA A 78 14.50 -26.37 9.70
N THR A 79 15.79 -26.17 10.04
CA THR A 79 16.15 -25.29 11.14
C THR A 79 15.95 -23.81 10.77
N THR A 80 15.34 -23.08 11.69
CA THR A 80 15.04 -21.64 11.66
C THR A 80 15.60 -21.00 12.92
N PHE A 81 15.64 -19.67 12.97
CA PHE A 81 16.05 -18.98 14.17
C PHE A 81 15.14 -19.26 15.39
N PHE A 82 13.89 -19.68 15.17
CA PHE A 82 12.93 -19.97 16.24
C PHE A 82 13.02 -21.38 16.82
N ASN A 83 13.46 -22.37 16.03
CA ASN A 83 13.55 -23.77 16.47
C ASN A 83 15.00 -24.22 16.75
N TYR A 84 16.01 -23.45 16.32
CA TYR A 84 17.41 -23.73 16.60
C TYR A 84 17.70 -23.67 18.12
N PRO A 85 18.44 -24.65 18.68
CA PRO A 85 18.76 -24.68 20.11
C PRO A 85 19.68 -23.52 20.51
N ASN A 86 19.13 -22.52 21.21
CA ASN A 86 19.89 -21.38 21.73
C ASN A 86 19.42 -21.03 23.15
N THR A 87 20.37 -20.75 24.05
CA THR A 87 20.11 -20.37 25.44
C THR A 87 19.21 -19.13 25.57
N ASN A 88 19.33 -18.17 24.65
CA ASN A 88 18.63 -16.88 24.71
C ASN A 88 17.42 -16.79 23.76
N GLN A 89 16.72 -17.89 23.48
CA GLN A 89 15.53 -17.87 22.60
C GLN A 89 14.43 -16.87 23.03
N LYS A 90 14.30 -16.60 24.33
CA LYS A 90 13.37 -15.57 24.83
C LYS A 90 13.74 -14.16 24.36
N ALA A 91 15.03 -13.88 24.18
CA ALA A 91 15.49 -12.58 23.68
C ALA A 91 15.07 -12.38 22.22
N LEU A 92 15.14 -13.42 21.38
CA LEU A 92 14.63 -13.35 20.00
C LEU A 92 13.13 -13.04 19.96
N ARG A 93 12.33 -13.76 20.76
CA ARG A 93 10.87 -13.52 20.83
C ARG A 93 10.57 -12.09 21.30
N THR A 94 11.31 -11.61 22.30
CA THR A 94 11.19 -10.22 22.80
C THR A 94 11.53 -9.20 21.72
N HIS A 95 12.60 -9.44 20.95
CA HIS A 95 12.96 -8.61 19.81
C HIS A 95 11.82 -8.54 18.78
N VAL A 96 11.31 -9.69 18.33
CA VAL A 96 10.25 -9.76 17.32
C VAL A 96 8.98 -9.05 17.81
N THR A 97 8.56 -9.29 19.05
CA THR A 97 7.38 -8.61 19.61
C THR A 97 7.59 -7.10 19.73
N ALA A 98 8.74 -6.65 20.25
CA ALA A 98 9.04 -5.22 20.39
C ALA A 98 9.14 -4.52 19.03
N MET A 99 9.72 -5.19 18.02
CA MET A 99 9.82 -4.70 16.65
C MET A 99 8.44 -4.58 15.98
N ILE A 100 7.58 -5.60 16.09
CA ILE A 100 6.21 -5.54 15.57
C ILE A 100 5.43 -4.41 16.25
N LEU A 101 5.50 -4.29 17.58
CA LEU A 101 4.84 -3.21 18.31
C LEU A 101 5.33 -1.84 17.86
N ALA A 102 6.65 -1.65 17.74
CA ALA A 102 7.24 -0.38 17.31
C ALA A 102 6.82 -0.02 15.88
N VAL A 103 6.93 -0.95 14.94
CA VAL A 103 6.79 -0.70 13.50
C VAL A 103 5.34 -0.73 13.03
N MET A 104 4.55 -1.73 13.45
CA MET A 104 3.18 -1.91 12.97
C MET A 104 2.16 -1.05 13.71
N PHE A 105 2.42 -0.70 14.98
CA PHE A 105 1.44 -0.01 15.81
C PHE A 105 1.89 1.39 16.24
N VAL A 106 3.01 1.51 16.94
CA VAL A 106 3.41 2.77 17.58
C VAL A 106 3.85 3.82 16.54
N TYR A 107 4.67 3.43 15.56
CA TYR A 107 5.17 4.35 14.55
C TYR A 107 4.06 4.93 13.64
N PRO A 108 3.10 4.14 13.12
CA PRO A 108 1.97 4.69 12.38
C PRO A 108 1.09 5.64 13.21
N LEU A 109 0.87 5.34 14.50
CA LEU A 109 0.17 6.26 15.41
C LEU A 109 0.94 7.59 15.57
N PHE A 110 2.27 7.53 15.68
CA PHE A 110 3.11 8.73 15.66
C PHE A 110 2.90 9.56 14.38
N LEU A 111 2.86 8.93 13.21
CA LEU A 111 2.58 9.62 11.93
C LEU A 111 1.21 10.32 11.97
N VAL A 112 0.19 9.63 12.47
CA VAL A 112 -1.17 10.18 12.62
C VAL A 112 -1.17 11.40 13.55
N PHE A 113 -0.59 11.30 14.74
CA PHE A 113 -0.58 12.40 15.70
C PHE A 113 0.24 13.60 15.22
N ARG A 114 1.39 13.34 14.57
CA ARG A 114 2.22 14.39 13.97
C ARG A 114 1.46 15.11 12.85
N ASN A 115 0.80 14.36 11.97
CA ASN A 115 0.05 14.94 10.87
C ASN A 115 -1.20 15.71 11.34
N ALA A 116 -1.86 15.24 12.40
CA ALA A 116 -2.97 15.94 13.04
C ALA A 116 -2.55 17.09 13.98
N LYS A 117 -1.25 17.45 14.01
CA LYS A 117 -0.70 18.54 14.84
C LYS A 117 -0.99 18.39 16.34
N ARG A 118 -1.14 17.14 16.83
CA ARG A 118 -1.36 16.81 18.24
C ARG A 118 -0.02 16.59 18.93
N THR A 119 0.70 17.68 19.21
CA THR A 119 2.10 17.69 19.68
C THR A 119 2.37 16.78 20.90
N LYS A 120 1.48 16.78 21.90
CA LYS A 120 1.62 15.92 23.10
C LYS A 120 1.61 14.43 22.74
N MET A 121 0.61 14.01 21.98
CA MET A 121 0.45 12.61 21.57
C MET A 121 1.59 12.18 20.63
N ALA A 122 2.01 13.08 19.74
CA ALA A 122 3.18 12.85 18.88
C ALA A 122 4.46 12.64 19.71
N LEU A 123 4.71 13.45 20.75
CA LEU A 123 5.86 13.26 21.63
C LEU A 123 5.79 11.95 22.42
N VAL A 124 4.62 11.63 23.01
CA VAL A 124 4.44 10.39 23.77
C VAL A 124 4.65 9.17 22.88
N SER A 125 4.03 9.13 21.71
CA SER A 125 4.20 8.04 20.74
C SER A 125 5.65 7.92 20.27
N LEU A 126 6.37 9.02 20.08
CA LEU A 126 7.80 9.04 19.76
C LEU A 126 8.65 8.43 20.90
N LEU A 127 8.36 8.75 22.16
CA LEU A 127 9.06 8.17 23.31
C LEU A 127 8.81 6.66 23.44
N VAL A 128 7.55 6.23 23.32
CA VAL A 128 7.18 4.81 23.32
C VAL A 128 7.87 4.07 22.18
N TYR A 129 7.90 4.69 21.00
CA TYR A 129 8.59 4.16 19.82
C TYR A 129 10.10 3.99 20.07
N SER A 130 10.77 4.99 20.64
CA SER A 130 12.19 4.91 20.97
C SER A 130 12.50 3.85 22.05
N ALA A 131 11.64 3.71 23.05
CA ALA A 131 11.77 2.68 24.07
C ALA A 131 11.60 1.26 23.48
N ALA A 132 10.58 1.06 22.64
CA ALA A 132 10.35 -0.20 21.96
C ALA A 132 11.50 -0.56 21.00
N THR A 133 12.02 0.42 20.26
CA THR A 133 13.19 0.24 19.37
C THR A 133 14.43 -0.15 20.17
N THR A 134 14.71 0.53 21.28
CA THR A 134 15.85 0.20 22.16
C THR A 134 15.72 -1.22 22.71
N THR A 135 14.53 -1.60 23.15
CA THR A 135 14.23 -2.96 23.63
C THR A 135 14.46 -4.00 22.53
N ALA A 136 14.01 -3.72 21.30
CA ALA A 136 14.20 -4.61 20.16
C ALA A 136 15.69 -4.79 19.85
N VAL A 137 16.46 -3.70 19.76
CA VAL A 137 17.90 -3.74 19.43
C VAL A 137 18.70 -4.50 20.50
N ILE A 138 18.48 -4.19 21.78
CA ILE A 138 19.17 -4.88 22.89
C ILE A 138 18.83 -6.37 22.88
N SER A 139 17.55 -6.72 22.71
CA SER A 139 17.10 -8.11 22.71
C SER A 139 17.70 -8.91 21.55
N LEU A 140 17.83 -8.30 20.36
CA LEU A 140 18.52 -8.94 19.24
C LEU A 140 20.00 -9.14 19.54
N SER A 141 20.67 -8.11 20.09
CA SER A 141 22.09 -8.20 20.46
C SER A 141 22.36 -9.32 21.49
N VAL A 142 21.46 -9.51 22.47
CA VAL A 142 21.55 -10.61 23.45
C VAL A 142 21.40 -11.95 22.75
N PHE A 143 20.44 -12.09 21.83
CA PHE A 143 20.25 -13.32 21.07
C PHE A 143 21.45 -13.65 20.18
N THR A 144 21.98 -12.67 19.43
CA THR A 144 23.11 -12.88 18.52
C THR A 144 24.40 -13.18 19.27
N SER A 145 24.58 -12.66 20.48
CA SER A 145 25.75 -12.96 21.31
C SER A 145 25.86 -14.43 21.74
N SER A 146 24.76 -15.18 21.71
CA SER A 146 24.72 -16.61 22.05
C SER A 146 24.36 -17.51 20.87
N ALA A 147 24.17 -16.94 19.68
CA ALA A 147 23.89 -17.70 18.46
C ALA A 147 25.20 -18.14 17.80
N ASP A 148 25.19 -19.29 17.13
CA ASP A 148 26.32 -19.71 16.30
C ASP A 148 26.46 -18.78 15.08
N GLU A 149 27.64 -18.21 14.90
CA GLU A 149 27.97 -17.32 13.78
C GLU A 149 27.82 -18.04 12.42
N ASN A 150 27.98 -19.37 12.39
CA ASN A 150 27.86 -20.18 11.18
C ASN A 150 26.41 -20.55 10.83
N LEU A 151 25.44 -20.29 11.71
CA LEU A 151 24.04 -20.67 11.47
C LEU A 151 23.46 -19.98 10.22
N TYR A 152 23.81 -18.72 10.01
CA TYR A 152 23.40 -17.93 8.86
C TYR A 152 24.42 -16.81 8.57
N PRO A 153 25.55 -17.17 7.96
CA PRO A 153 26.68 -16.25 7.78
C PRO A 153 26.32 -15.12 6.82
N GLY A 154 26.82 -13.92 7.11
CA GLY A 154 26.57 -12.75 6.25
C GLY A 154 25.13 -12.25 6.26
N ASN A 155 24.33 -12.58 7.29
CA ASN A 155 22.95 -12.13 7.35
C ASN A 155 22.83 -10.60 7.35
N ALA A 156 21.93 -10.07 6.51
CA ALA A 156 21.71 -8.64 6.39
C ALA A 156 20.91 -8.05 7.56
N TYR A 157 20.20 -8.87 8.32
CA TYR A 157 19.24 -8.39 9.32
C TYR A 157 19.90 -7.72 10.54
N VAL A 158 21.01 -8.27 11.04
CA VAL A 158 21.77 -7.68 12.14
C VAL A 158 22.31 -6.29 11.79
N PRO A 159 23.05 -6.09 10.68
CA PRO A 159 23.52 -4.75 10.32
C PRO A 159 22.37 -3.79 10.00
N MET A 160 21.29 -4.28 9.39
CA MET A 160 20.07 -3.49 9.19
C MET A 160 19.46 -3.02 10.53
N THR A 161 19.43 -3.86 11.55
CA THR A 161 18.96 -3.46 12.89
C THR A 161 19.85 -2.37 13.50
N GLY A 162 21.15 -2.39 13.24
CA GLY A 162 22.06 -1.30 13.60
C GLY A 162 21.74 0.03 12.88
N ILE A 163 21.45 -0.04 11.57
CA ILE A 163 20.99 1.13 10.80
C ILE A 163 19.68 1.67 11.37
N TRP A 164 18.73 0.79 11.69
CA TRP A 164 17.48 1.18 12.33
C TRP A 164 17.72 1.91 13.66
N ALA A 165 18.62 1.41 14.50
CA ALA A 165 18.97 2.08 15.76
C ALA A 165 19.50 3.51 15.54
N ILE A 166 20.41 3.70 14.58
CA ILE A 166 20.97 5.01 14.24
C ILE A 166 19.87 5.95 13.71
N LEU A 167 19.04 5.46 12.79
CA LEU A 167 17.92 6.23 12.23
C LEU A 167 16.92 6.62 13.32
N ALA A 168 16.60 5.72 14.25
CA ALA A 168 15.66 5.99 15.34
C ALA A 168 16.21 7.06 16.31
N VAL A 169 17.51 7.03 16.65
CA VAL A 169 18.13 8.07 17.48
C VAL A 169 18.12 9.43 16.76
N ALA A 170 18.52 9.46 15.48
CA ALA A 170 18.47 10.69 14.69
C ALA A 170 17.03 11.22 14.59
N HIS A 171 16.06 10.35 14.28
CA HIS A 171 14.65 10.69 14.17
C HIS A 171 14.10 11.25 15.48
N PHE A 172 14.44 10.64 16.62
CA PHE A 172 14.07 11.16 17.94
C PHE A 172 14.59 12.58 18.16
N VAL A 173 15.91 12.78 18.01
CA VAL A 173 16.55 14.09 18.25
C VAL A 173 15.98 15.17 17.35
N PHE A 174 15.95 14.95 16.04
CA PHE A 174 15.48 15.97 15.09
C PHE A 174 13.98 16.24 15.23
N THR A 175 13.16 15.22 15.54
CA THR A 175 11.73 15.43 15.74
C THR A 175 11.45 16.22 17.01
N VAL A 176 12.14 15.95 18.12
CA VAL A 176 12.00 16.75 19.36
C VAL A 176 12.38 18.20 19.12
N LEU A 177 13.49 18.46 18.42
CA LEU A 177 13.91 19.82 18.06
C LEU A 177 12.91 20.51 17.11
N ALA A 178 12.35 19.77 16.15
CA ALA A 178 11.34 20.28 15.22
C ALA A 178 10.05 20.67 15.94
N LEU A 179 9.56 19.83 16.87
CA LEU A 179 8.39 20.13 17.68
C LEU A 179 8.63 21.34 18.61
N ASN A 180 9.87 21.51 19.11
CA ASN A 180 10.32 22.74 19.81
C ASN A 180 10.15 23.99 18.97
N TYR A 181 10.74 23.97 17.78
CA TYR A 181 10.70 25.10 16.89
C TYR A 181 9.25 25.49 16.50
N GLN A 182 8.39 24.50 16.25
CA GLN A 182 7.03 24.74 15.77
C GLN A 182 6.03 25.11 16.87
N TYR A 183 6.20 24.60 18.10
CA TYR A 183 5.19 24.66 19.15
C TYR A 183 5.73 25.10 20.53
N GLY A 184 6.97 25.61 20.59
CA GLY A 184 7.60 26.01 21.84
C GLY A 184 7.31 27.43 22.35
N PRO A 185 7.72 27.70 23.60
CA PRO A 185 7.39 28.95 24.30
C PRO A 185 8.13 30.17 23.73
N THR A 186 9.27 29.98 23.05
CA THR A 186 10.04 31.04 22.39
C THR A 186 9.43 31.39 21.02
N GLN A 187 8.22 31.94 21.02
CA GLN A 187 7.49 32.28 19.81
C GLN A 187 7.98 33.61 19.18
N LYS A 188 9.28 33.72 18.84
CA LYS A 188 9.82 34.89 18.11
C LYS A 188 9.70 34.79 16.59
N TYR A 189 9.54 33.59 16.05
CA TYR A 189 9.52 33.35 14.60
C TYR A 189 8.51 32.27 14.20
N ALA A 190 7.24 32.40 14.63
CA ALA A 190 6.15 31.61 14.07
C ALA A 190 5.83 32.09 12.63
N MET A 191 6.83 32.05 11.74
CA MET A 191 6.60 32.04 10.31
C MET A 191 5.82 30.76 10.00
N PRO A 192 4.76 30.82 9.15
CA PRO A 192 4.18 29.61 8.60
C PRO A 192 5.28 28.92 7.80
N VAL A 193 5.90 27.90 8.40
CA VAL A 193 6.85 27.05 7.70
C VAL A 193 6.07 26.45 6.54
N ARG A 194 6.41 26.89 5.32
CA ARG A 194 6.08 26.26 4.04
C ARG A 194 6.68 24.85 4.02
N GLU A 195 6.16 23.96 4.85
CA GLU A 195 6.39 22.55 4.75
C GLU A 195 5.76 22.08 3.45
N PHE A 196 6.45 21.20 2.73
CA PHE A 196 6.08 20.78 1.37
C PHE A 196 4.78 19.94 1.32
N ASP A 197 4.11 19.80 2.46
CA ASP A 197 2.81 19.16 2.64
C ASP A 197 1.86 20.04 3.49
N GLN A 198 1.99 21.37 3.40
CA GLN A 198 1.05 22.27 4.06
C GLN A 198 -0.35 22.04 3.44
N GLU A 199 -1.17 21.24 4.13
CA GLU A 199 -2.63 21.30 4.15
C GLU A 199 -3.04 22.68 4.68
N ILE A 200 -2.74 23.72 3.88
CA ILE A 200 -3.18 25.09 4.15
C ILE A 200 -4.64 25.12 3.74
N SER A 201 -5.50 25.15 4.76
CA SER A 201 -6.76 25.86 4.66
C SER A 201 -6.44 27.30 4.28
N GLY A 202 -6.37 27.57 2.99
CA GLY A 202 -5.95 28.84 2.44
C GLY A 202 -6.84 29.15 1.27
N GLY A 203 -7.94 29.87 1.54
CA GLY A 203 -8.70 30.69 0.59
C GLY A 203 -9.07 30.07 -0.77
N GLU A 204 -8.98 28.76 -0.92
CA GLU A 204 -9.42 28.02 -2.10
C GLU A 204 -10.81 27.45 -1.80
N MET A 205 -11.67 27.36 -2.81
CA MET A 205 -12.99 26.73 -2.69
C MET A 205 -12.85 25.21 -2.54
N ALA A 206 -12.11 24.79 -1.52
CA ALA A 206 -12.02 23.43 -1.04
C ALA A 206 -13.15 23.25 -0.04
N LEU A 207 -14.21 22.54 -0.44
CA LEU A 207 -15.07 21.92 0.55
C LEU A 207 -14.20 21.11 1.52
N PRO A 208 -14.53 21.07 2.82
CA PRO A 208 -13.91 20.14 3.74
C PRO A 208 -13.97 18.74 3.14
N SER A 209 -12.81 18.09 3.09
CA SER A 209 -12.66 16.77 2.50
C SER A 209 -13.61 15.80 3.20
N ILE A 210 -14.63 15.29 2.52
CA ILE A 210 -15.36 14.11 3.02
C ILE A 210 -14.39 12.93 3.00
N THR A 211 -14.00 12.49 4.18
CA THR A 211 -13.20 11.31 4.53
C THR A 211 -14.13 10.15 4.89
N LEU A 212 -13.60 8.95 5.15
CA LEU A 212 -14.41 7.85 5.70
C LEU A 212 -15.17 8.28 6.97
N TYR A 213 -14.54 9.13 7.78
CA TYR A 213 -15.13 9.74 8.96
C TYR A 213 -16.39 10.56 8.59
N ASP A 214 -16.30 11.41 7.57
CA ASP A 214 -17.43 12.25 7.17
C ASP A 214 -18.57 11.47 6.50
N LEU A 215 -18.26 10.34 5.84
CA LEU A 215 -19.27 9.39 5.35
C LEU A 215 -20.06 8.77 6.51
N SER A 216 -19.36 8.39 7.60
CA SER A 216 -19.99 7.79 8.78
C SER A 216 -20.89 8.77 9.53
N ASN A 217 -20.47 10.04 9.65
CA ASN A 217 -21.21 11.05 10.40
C ASN A 217 -22.47 11.54 9.67
N ARG A 218 -22.50 11.43 8.33
CA ARG A 218 -23.71 11.70 7.54
C ARG A 218 -24.79 10.62 7.70
N GLY A 219 -24.41 9.39 8.05
CA GLY A 219 -25.36 8.30 8.30
C GLY A 219 -26.19 8.43 9.59
N SER A 220 -25.92 9.42 10.44
CA SER A 220 -26.63 9.62 11.71
C SER A 220 -27.51 10.88 11.76
N SER A 221 -27.64 11.63 10.66
CA SER A 221 -28.43 12.88 10.62
C SER A 221 -29.54 12.91 9.55
N ASP A 222 -29.89 11.78 8.94
CA ASP A 222 -31.08 11.68 8.09
C ASP A 222 -32.16 10.87 8.81
N GLY A 223 -32.97 11.59 9.58
CA GLY A 223 -34.05 11.04 10.37
C GLY A 223 -35.09 12.08 10.75
N GLN A 224 -35.58 12.88 9.80
CA GLN A 224 -36.94 13.41 9.79
C GLN A 224 -37.19 14.28 8.54
N GLU A 225 -37.67 13.66 7.48
CA GLU A 225 -38.51 14.37 6.49
C GLU A 225 -39.53 13.37 5.95
N ASN A 226 -40.73 13.41 6.53
CA ASN A 226 -42.04 13.18 5.89
C ASN A 226 -43.14 13.30 6.96
N ASP A 227 -43.93 14.39 6.91
CA ASP A 227 -45.39 14.31 6.71
C ASP A 227 -46.09 15.69 6.81
N LEU A 228 -46.61 16.10 5.65
CA LEU A 228 -47.99 16.55 5.38
C LEU A 228 -48.77 17.40 6.41
N ASN A 229 -49.11 18.61 5.98
CA ASN A 229 -50.33 19.40 6.23
C ASN A 229 -51.30 18.97 7.37
N MET A 230 -51.51 19.84 8.35
CA MET A 230 -52.87 20.27 8.75
C MET A 230 -52.85 21.56 9.60
N LYS A 231 -53.62 22.57 9.16
CA LYS A 231 -54.05 23.71 9.97
C LYS A 231 -54.99 23.23 11.06
N THR A 232 -54.77 23.61 12.33
CA THR A 232 -55.86 24.05 13.21
C THR A 232 -55.34 25.13 14.19
N SER A 233 -56.22 26.08 14.45
CA SER A 233 -56.12 27.21 15.36
C SER A 233 -56.37 26.82 16.81
N ASN A 234 -55.72 27.48 17.77
CA ASN A 234 -56.38 28.25 18.85
C ASN A 234 -55.41 28.72 19.95
N ASN A 235 -55.31 30.06 20.03
CA ASN A 235 -55.45 30.94 21.19
C ASN A 235 -54.61 30.84 22.48
N SER A 236 -54.19 32.07 22.83
CA SER A 236 -54.07 32.72 24.13
C SER A 236 -52.77 32.49 24.89
N MET A 237 -52.13 33.45 25.56
CA MET A 237 -52.29 34.90 25.81
C MET A 237 -51.47 35.07 27.10
N PHE A 238 -50.31 35.74 27.10
CA PHE A 238 -49.92 36.65 28.18
C PHE A 238 -48.67 37.47 27.80
N ASP A 239 -48.73 38.71 28.25
CA ASP A 239 -48.04 39.90 27.79
C ASP A 239 -46.56 40.09 28.20
N ASN A 240 -45.86 40.80 27.31
CA ASN A 240 -44.92 41.92 27.48
C ASN A 240 -43.88 41.96 28.62
N HIS A 241 -42.61 42.10 28.22
CA HIS A 241 -41.86 43.35 28.43
C HIS A 241 -40.67 43.53 27.45
N HIS A 242 -40.77 44.61 26.67
CA HIS A 242 -39.80 45.45 25.95
C HIS A 242 -38.28 45.15 25.98
N ALA A 243 -37.67 45.12 24.78
CA ALA A 243 -36.65 46.09 24.32
C ALA A 243 -36.43 45.97 22.80
N SER A 244 -36.61 47.07 22.08
CA SER A 244 -36.48 47.20 20.62
C SER A 244 -35.02 47.29 20.15
N PRO A 245 -34.69 46.84 18.92
CA PRO A 245 -33.63 47.44 18.14
C PRO A 245 -34.24 48.26 17.00
N GLN A 246 -33.90 49.55 16.99
CA GLN A 246 -34.21 50.48 15.91
C GLN A 246 -33.45 50.08 14.64
N SER A 247 -34.18 50.08 13.53
CA SER A 247 -33.65 50.15 12.17
C SER A 247 -32.90 51.47 11.95
N PHE A 248 -31.67 51.42 11.44
CA PHE A 248 -31.07 52.54 10.73
C PHE A 248 -30.23 52.03 9.57
N GLY A 249 -30.61 52.42 8.36
CA GLY A 249 -29.85 52.19 7.14
C GLY A 249 -28.74 53.23 6.98
N LEU A 250 -27.58 52.76 6.53
CA LEU A 250 -26.48 53.53 5.94
C LEU A 250 -25.95 52.62 4.81
N GLY A 251 -26.01 52.99 3.54
CA GLY A 251 -25.36 54.16 2.99
C GLY A 251 -23.90 53.80 2.70
N LEU A 252 -23.66 52.89 1.76
CA LEU A 252 -22.33 52.41 1.39
C LEU A 252 -21.62 53.49 0.55
N SER A 253 -20.89 54.39 1.21
CA SER A 253 -19.88 55.23 0.58
C SER A 253 -18.51 54.60 0.76
N ASN A 254 -17.80 54.45 -0.35
CA ASN A 254 -16.40 54.03 -0.42
C ASN A 254 -15.53 54.77 0.60
N ALA A 255 -14.91 54.02 1.52
CA ALA A 255 -13.77 54.46 2.33
C ALA A 255 -12.98 53.23 2.80
N GLU A 256 -11.83 53.04 2.16
CA GLU A 256 -10.55 52.55 2.72
C GLU A 256 -10.58 51.29 3.62
N ASP A 257 -10.33 50.15 2.96
CA ASP A 257 -9.97 48.86 3.57
C ASP A 257 -8.50 48.86 4.04
N GLU A 258 -8.21 49.20 5.29
CA GLU A 258 -6.90 48.90 5.93
C GLU A 258 -6.97 48.30 7.36
N ASP A 259 -8.11 48.36 8.07
CA ASP A 259 -8.13 48.01 9.52
C ASP A 259 -8.76 46.64 9.89
N ASN A 260 -9.21 45.82 8.92
CA ASN A 260 -9.92 44.57 9.22
C ASN A 260 -9.00 43.33 9.37
N ASP A 261 -7.73 43.43 8.95
CA ASP A 261 -6.77 42.32 9.03
C ASP A 261 -6.24 42.11 10.47
N GLU A 262 -6.16 43.16 11.28
CA GLU A 262 -5.65 43.09 12.67
C GLU A 262 -6.61 42.34 13.61
N ALA A 263 -7.92 42.54 13.45
CA ALA A 263 -8.95 41.91 14.28
C ALA A 263 -9.09 40.40 14.01
N GLN A 264 -8.96 39.98 12.74
CA GLN A 264 -8.93 38.55 12.37
C GLN A 264 -7.64 37.86 12.83
N HIS A 265 -6.50 38.56 12.75
CA HIS A 265 -5.25 38.05 13.33
C HIS A 265 -5.38 37.85 14.84
N HIS A 266 -5.98 38.80 15.57
CA HIS A 266 -6.17 38.69 17.01
C HIS A 266 -7.07 37.52 17.44
N LEU A 267 -8.14 37.23 16.72
CA LEU A 267 -9.01 36.07 17.01
C LEU A 267 -8.33 34.71 16.71
N LEU A 268 -7.48 34.65 15.67
CA LEU A 268 -6.63 33.48 15.39
C LEU A 268 -5.56 33.27 16.47
N TYR A 269 -5.04 34.36 17.05
CA TYR A 269 -4.10 34.29 18.18
C TYR A 269 -4.77 33.79 19.46
N LEU A 270 -6.02 34.20 19.74
CA LEU A 270 -6.74 33.78 20.95
C LEU A 270 -7.17 32.31 20.90
N ASN A 271 -7.62 31.78 19.76
CA ASN A 271 -7.99 30.36 19.63
C ASN A 271 -6.78 29.41 19.57
N ARG A 272 -5.57 29.94 19.31
CA ARG A 272 -4.29 29.20 19.32
C ARG A 272 -3.67 29.12 20.72
N SER A 273 -4.21 29.86 21.69
CA SER A 273 -3.69 29.98 23.07
C SER A 273 -4.04 28.78 23.98
N GLU A 274 -4.98 27.91 23.63
CA GLU A 274 -5.39 26.78 24.50
C GLU A 274 -4.41 25.59 24.49
N ASN A 275 -3.46 25.54 23.55
CA ASN A 275 -2.48 24.45 23.48
C ASN A 275 -1.16 24.77 24.21
N ASN A 276 -1.18 25.74 25.13
CA ASN A 276 -0.02 26.11 25.92
C ASN A 276 0.24 25.05 27.01
N SER A 277 1.03 24.04 26.68
CA SER A 277 1.59 23.13 27.67
C SER A 277 3.10 23.23 27.67
N ASN A 278 3.59 24.00 28.63
CA ASN A 278 4.99 24.02 29.04
C ASN A 278 5.41 22.60 29.43
N TRP A 279 6.22 21.94 28.61
CA TRP A 279 6.92 20.73 29.03
C TRP A 279 8.38 21.08 29.32
N PHE A 280 8.85 20.61 30.47
CA PHE A 280 10.15 20.92 31.07
C PHE A 280 11.36 20.69 30.15
N ILE A 281 11.26 19.76 29.20
CA ILE A 281 12.37 19.42 28.29
C ILE A 281 12.44 20.42 27.10
N LEU A 282 11.36 21.17 26.77
CA LEU A 282 11.38 22.25 25.73
C LEU A 282 12.02 23.53 26.30
N ASP A 283 12.07 23.71 27.62
CA ASP A 283 12.49 24.95 28.29
C ASP A 283 14.00 25.00 28.59
N ASN A 284 14.78 24.10 28.01
CA ASN A 284 16.22 24.07 28.20
C ASN A 284 16.92 25.14 27.34
N LYS A 285 17.69 26.03 27.97
CA LYS A 285 18.42 27.13 27.33
C LYS A 285 19.32 26.70 26.16
N TRP A 286 19.90 25.50 26.25
CA TRP A 286 20.73 24.92 25.17
C TRP A 286 19.89 24.52 23.97
N VAL A 287 18.74 23.90 24.21
CA VAL A 287 17.80 23.48 23.16
C VAL A 287 17.26 24.71 22.44
N ASN A 288 16.84 25.74 23.17
CA ASN A 288 16.32 26.98 22.60
C ASN A 288 17.37 27.71 21.73
N SER A 289 18.64 27.73 22.16
CA SER A 289 19.73 28.33 21.37
C SER A 289 20.00 27.61 20.04
N ILE A 290 19.84 26.29 20.00
CA ILE A 290 19.98 25.48 18.78
C ILE A 290 18.76 25.67 17.88
N VAL A 291 17.57 25.63 18.47
CA VAL A 291 16.27 25.79 17.80
C VAL A 291 16.18 27.14 17.09
N ASP A 292 16.64 28.22 17.70
CA ASP A 292 16.63 29.56 17.11
C ASP A 292 17.50 29.68 15.84
N LYS A 293 18.60 28.90 15.76
CA LYS A 293 19.54 28.95 14.62
C LYS A 293 19.25 27.90 13.54
N LEU A 294 18.78 26.72 13.94
CA LEU A 294 18.69 25.54 13.07
C LEU A 294 17.28 24.96 12.97
N GLY A 295 16.27 25.54 13.63
CA GLY A 295 14.92 24.96 13.72
C GLY A 295 14.26 24.66 12.38
N HIS A 296 14.40 25.55 11.38
CA HIS A 296 13.98 25.28 9.99
C HIS A 296 14.57 23.98 9.45
N TRP A 297 15.88 23.76 9.63
CA TRP A 297 16.57 22.57 9.13
C TRP A 297 16.15 21.34 9.92
N CYS A 298 15.96 21.46 11.24
CA CYS A 298 15.45 20.37 12.06
C CYS A 298 14.08 19.88 11.59
N VAL A 299 13.16 20.78 11.24
CA VAL A 299 11.85 20.41 10.67
C VAL A 299 12.01 19.63 9.36
N ARG A 300 12.84 20.15 8.44
CA ARG A 300 13.09 19.47 7.15
C ARG A 300 13.70 18.08 7.34
N ILE A 301 14.72 17.97 8.17
CA ILE A 301 15.42 16.70 8.45
C ILE A 301 14.46 15.73 9.14
N ALA A 302 13.67 16.18 10.13
CA ALA A 302 12.69 15.33 10.81
C ALA A 302 11.63 14.78 9.86
N SER A 303 11.16 15.60 8.90
CA SER A 303 10.18 15.17 7.89
C SER A 303 10.80 14.18 6.88
N ILE A 304 12.05 14.41 6.46
CA ILE A 304 12.79 13.46 5.61
C ILE A 304 13.01 12.13 6.33
N LEU A 305 13.51 12.15 7.57
CA LEU A 305 13.74 10.95 8.38
C LEU A 305 12.45 10.15 8.59
N THR A 306 11.32 10.83 8.74
CA THR A 306 10.02 10.17 8.90
C THR A 306 9.65 9.33 7.68
N TRP A 307 9.85 9.88 6.47
CA TRP A 307 9.63 9.14 5.23
C TRP A 307 10.65 8.04 5.00
N ILE A 308 11.94 8.32 5.27
CA ILE A 308 13.01 7.31 5.16
C ILE A 308 12.70 6.13 6.07
N GLN A 309 12.31 6.37 7.31
CA GLN A 309 12.04 5.34 8.30
C GLN A 309 10.79 4.52 7.96
N PHE A 310 9.73 5.18 7.47
CA PHE A 310 8.55 4.48 6.95
C PHE A 310 8.93 3.54 5.79
N THR A 311 9.62 4.03 4.77
CA THR A 311 10.06 3.22 3.62
C THR A 311 11.02 2.12 4.04
N TYR A 312 11.90 2.40 5.00
CA TYR A 312 12.83 1.43 5.54
C TYR A 312 12.11 0.23 6.16
N PHE A 313 10.99 0.44 6.85
CA PHE A 313 10.21 -0.66 7.43
C PHE A 313 9.56 -1.57 6.41
N LEU A 314 9.18 -1.04 5.24
CA LEU A 314 8.66 -1.84 4.13
C LEU A 314 9.68 -2.87 3.62
N ILE A 315 10.98 -2.60 3.83
CA ILE A 315 12.07 -3.52 3.46
C ILE A 315 12.49 -4.36 4.67
N TYR A 316 12.68 -3.72 5.83
CA TYR A 316 13.18 -4.36 7.05
C TYR A 316 12.30 -5.49 7.56
N VAL A 317 10.97 -5.33 7.52
CA VAL A 317 10.03 -6.36 8.03
C VAL A 317 10.09 -7.63 7.18
N PRO A 318 9.92 -7.58 5.84
CA PRO A 318 10.09 -8.76 5.00
C PRO A 318 11.48 -9.38 5.12
N THR A 319 12.56 -8.58 5.13
CA THR A 319 13.91 -9.11 5.33
C THR A 319 14.04 -9.83 6.66
N GLY A 320 13.41 -9.34 7.73
CA GLY A 320 13.33 -10.03 9.01
C GLY A 320 12.66 -11.39 8.90
N VAL A 321 11.49 -11.49 8.25
CA VAL A 321 10.81 -12.77 8.05
C VAL A 321 11.70 -13.75 7.29
N ALA A 322 12.30 -13.32 6.17
CA ALA A 322 13.15 -14.18 5.35
C ALA A 322 14.41 -14.66 6.08
N VAL A 323 15.06 -13.79 6.87
CA VAL A 323 16.26 -14.16 7.64
C VAL A 323 15.89 -15.09 8.79
N MET A 324 14.82 -14.81 9.53
CA MET A 324 14.40 -15.66 10.65
C MET A 324 14.00 -17.07 10.19
N ALA A 325 13.46 -17.19 8.98
CA ALA A 325 13.15 -18.47 8.32
C ALA A 325 14.32 -19.08 7.53
N ARG A 326 15.48 -18.39 7.42
CA ARG A 326 16.69 -18.81 6.68
C ARG A 326 16.48 -19.06 5.17
N TYR A 327 15.53 -18.37 4.55
CA TYR A 327 15.16 -18.56 3.13
C TYR A 327 16.14 -18.02 2.08
N GLY A 328 17.20 -17.31 2.46
CA GLY A 328 18.14 -16.70 1.50
C GLY A 328 19.53 -17.33 1.52
N PHE A 329 19.65 -18.61 1.87
CA PHE A 329 20.95 -19.27 1.97
C PHE A 329 21.57 -19.55 0.59
N GLY A 330 22.81 -19.12 0.38
CA GLY A 330 23.53 -19.35 -0.88
C GLY A 330 22.89 -18.64 -2.08
N THR A 331 22.71 -19.37 -3.19
CA THR A 331 22.18 -18.82 -4.46
C THR A 331 20.66 -18.56 -4.43
N THR A 332 19.94 -19.12 -3.46
CA THR A 332 18.48 -18.92 -3.30
C THR A 332 18.11 -17.47 -2.99
N VAL A 333 19.07 -16.65 -2.53
CA VAL A 333 18.89 -15.21 -2.27
C VAL A 333 18.41 -14.46 -3.52
N PHE A 334 18.82 -14.85 -4.73
CA PHE A 334 18.39 -14.18 -5.96
C PHE A 334 16.92 -14.49 -6.29
N ASN A 335 16.48 -15.73 -6.08
CA ASN A 335 15.07 -16.11 -6.20
C ASN A 335 14.22 -15.33 -5.17
N LEU A 336 14.67 -15.31 -3.91
CA LEU A 336 14.03 -14.60 -2.82
C LEU A 336 13.88 -13.10 -3.12
N LEU A 337 14.97 -12.43 -3.52
CA LEU A 337 14.97 -11.00 -3.84
C LEU A 337 14.06 -10.67 -5.02
N ALA A 338 14.04 -11.50 -6.06
CA ALA A 338 13.18 -11.27 -7.22
C ALA A 338 11.70 -11.25 -6.83
N HIS A 339 11.25 -12.23 -6.04
CA HIS A 339 9.86 -12.31 -5.57
C HIS A 339 9.52 -11.22 -4.56
N PHE A 340 10.41 -10.93 -3.61
CA PHE A 340 10.18 -9.91 -2.59
C PHE A 340 10.07 -8.51 -3.19
N ILE A 341 10.94 -8.16 -4.15
CA ILE A 341 10.91 -6.86 -4.82
C ILE A 341 9.68 -6.78 -5.74
N LYS A 342 9.46 -7.78 -6.60
CA LYS A 342 8.35 -7.77 -7.57
C LYS A 342 6.99 -7.80 -6.86
N GLY A 343 6.80 -8.70 -5.89
CA GLY A 343 5.59 -8.77 -5.07
C GLY A 343 5.40 -7.55 -4.17
N GLY A 344 6.49 -7.05 -3.57
CA GLY A 344 6.48 -5.85 -2.74
C GLY A 344 6.04 -4.59 -3.48
N VAL A 345 6.35 -4.46 -4.78
CA VAL A 345 5.84 -3.36 -5.63
C VAL A 345 4.32 -3.42 -5.77
N PHE A 346 3.73 -4.60 -6.00
CA PHE A 346 2.27 -4.74 -6.08
C PHE A 346 1.60 -4.52 -4.72
N PHE A 347 2.21 -5.00 -3.63
CA PHE A 347 1.72 -4.75 -2.28
C PHE A 347 1.74 -3.25 -1.94
N LEU A 348 2.86 -2.57 -2.19
CA LEU A 348 2.97 -1.12 -1.98
C LEU A 348 2.00 -0.34 -2.87
N TYR A 349 1.79 -0.80 -4.11
CA TYR A 349 0.82 -0.19 -5.00
C TYR A 349 -0.62 -0.30 -4.44
N GLY A 350 -1.00 -1.47 -3.91
CA GLY A 350 -2.27 -1.65 -3.20
C GLY A 350 -2.42 -0.74 -1.98
N MET A 351 -1.36 -0.62 -1.15
CA MET A 351 -1.33 0.25 0.03
C MET A 351 -1.49 1.73 -0.35
N VAL A 352 -0.71 2.23 -1.32
CA VAL A 352 -0.83 3.62 -1.79
C VAL A 352 -2.23 3.89 -2.38
N THR A 353 -2.81 2.90 -3.06
CA THR A 353 -4.16 2.99 -3.60
C THR A 353 -5.23 3.02 -2.50
N LEU A 354 -5.03 2.30 -1.40
CA LEU A 354 -5.90 2.37 -0.22
C LEU A 354 -5.80 3.71 0.51
N ALA A 355 -4.60 4.26 0.66
CA ALA A 355 -4.42 5.62 1.14
C ALA A 355 -5.13 6.64 0.25
N ARG A 356 -5.04 6.50 -1.08
CA ARG A 356 -5.78 7.32 -2.07
C ARG A 356 -7.29 7.18 -1.88
N TYR A 357 -7.80 5.96 -1.71
CA TYR A 357 -9.21 5.67 -1.45
C TYR A 357 -9.73 6.38 -0.20
N CYS A 358 -8.94 6.39 0.88
CA CYS A 358 -9.27 7.07 2.13
C CYS A 358 -9.12 8.60 2.08
N GLY A 359 -8.71 9.18 0.95
CA GLY A 359 -8.67 10.63 0.74
C GLY A 359 -7.28 11.28 0.82
N ALA A 360 -6.19 10.50 0.84
CA ALA A 360 -4.85 11.05 0.82
C ALA A 360 -4.56 11.87 -0.46
N TRP A 361 -3.60 12.80 -0.36
CA TRP A 361 -3.07 13.62 -1.46
C TRP A 361 -4.08 14.48 -2.25
N LEU A 362 -5.17 14.93 -1.61
CA LEU A 362 -6.12 15.89 -2.20
C LEU A 362 -5.41 17.11 -2.81
N ASN A 363 -4.47 17.70 -2.06
CA ASN A 363 -3.74 18.90 -2.47
C ASN A 363 -2.82 18.69 -3.68
N LYS A 364 -2.50 17.44 -4.05
CA LYS A 364 -1.68 17.12 -5.23
C LYS A 364 -2.54 16.81 -6.46
N GLY A 365 -3.87 16.70 -6.31
CA GLY A 365 -4.78 16.30 -7.40
C GLY A 365 -4.69 14.81 -7.73
N TRP A 366 -4.21 14.01 -6.78
CA TRP A 366 -3.99 12.57 -6.92
C TRP A 366 -5.17 11.74 -6.41
N ASN A 367 -6.12 12.38 -5.71
CA ASN A 367 -7.36 11.76 -5.30
C ASN A 367 -8.40 11.79 -6.45
N TRP A 368 -9.42 10.95 -6.37
CA TRP A 368 -10.57 10.82 -7.28
C TRP A 368 -11.49 12.05 -7.36
N LYS A 369 -11.10 13.20 -6.77
CA LYS A 369 -11.89 14.44 -6.72
C LYS A 369 -11.32 15.50 -7.65
N HIS A 370 -12.17 16.43 -8.07
CA HIS A 370 -11.77 17.56 -8.91
C HIS A 370 -10.82 18.50 -8.16
N ARG A 371 -9.81 19.02 -8.86
CA ARG A 371 -8.90 20.05 -8.36
C ARG A 371 -8.78 21.18 -9.38
N TYR A 372 -8.76 22.41 -8.87
CA TYR A 372 -8.66 23.64 -9.66
C TYR A 372 -7.57 24.53 -9.08
N LEU A 373 -6.77 25.15 -9.95
CA LEU A 373 -5.77 26.13 -9.58
C LEU A 373 -6.07 27.45 -10.30
N SER A 374 -6.38 28.50 -9.53
CA SER A 374 -6.71 29.84 -10.06
C SER A 374 -5.52 30.81 -9.99
N THR A 375 -5.49 31.77 -10.93
CA THR A 375 -4.49 32.85 -11.04
C THR A 375 -4.32 33.70 -9.78
N HIS A 376 -5.37 33.83 -8.96
CA HIS A 376 -5.38 34.65 -7.74
C HIS A 376 -4.79 33.90 -6.53
N SER A 377 -4.60 32.58 -6.62
CA SER A 377 -3.87 31.83 -5.59
C SER A 377 -2.39 32.28 -5.67
N ASN A 378 -1.90 32.88 -4.58
CA ASN A 378 -0.55 33.43 -4.42
C ASN A 378 0.58 32.35 -4.49
N ASN A 379 0.24 31.16 -4.99
CA ASN A 379 1.04 29.95 -5.06
C ASN A 379 1.71 29.74 -6.44
N LYS A 380 2.00 30.84 -7.15
CA LYS A 380 2.83 30.85 -8.38
C LYS A 380 4.31 30.49 -8.13
N SER A 381 4.74 30.32 -6.87
CA SER A 381 6.17 30.21 -6.51
C SER A 381 6.70 28.78 -6.31
N THR A 382 5.87 27.74 -6.38
CA THR A 382 6.37 26.36 -6.14
C THR A 382 6.82 25.76 -7.47
N TRP A 383 8.09 25.33 -7.58
CA TRP A 383 8.66 24.75 -8.82
C TRP A 383 7.79 23.61 -9.37
N TRP A 384 7.19 22.82 -8.48
CA TRP A 384 6.26 21.74 -8.78
C TRP A 384 5.02 22.22 -9.57
N ASN A 385 4.46 23.36 -9.20
CA ASN A 385 3.31 23.94 -9.92
C ASN A 385 3.72 24.48 -11.29
N ARG A 386 5.01 24.73 -11.57
CA ARG A 386 5.47 25.21 -12.87
C ARG A 386 5.62 24.08 -13.88
N ILE A 387 6.13 22.93 -13.44
CA ILE A 387 6.34 21.76 -14.32
C ILE A 387 5.05 21.00 -14.65
N GLN A 388 3.99 21.19 -13.86
CA GLN A 388 2.72 20.49 -14.08
C GLN A 388 2.04 20.94 -15.39
N PRO A 389 1.47 20.03 -16.19
CA PRO A 389 0.66 20.39 -17.35
C PRO A 389 -0.70 20.99 -16.92
N GLU A 390 -1.46 21.55 -17.86
CA GLU A 390 -2.79 22.14 -17.62
C GLU A 390 -3.76 21.16 -16.97
N GLY A 391 -3.73 19.89 -17.39
CA GLY A 391 -4.52 18.78 -16.84
C GLY A 391 -3.98 18.15 -15.56
N MET A 392 -2.92 18.73 -14.98
CA MET A 392 -2.11 18.24 -13.85
C MET A 392 -1.56 16.80 -14.02
N PHE A 393 -0.55 16.45 -13.22
CA PHE A 393 -0.07 15.06 -13.13
C PHE A 393 -1.01 14.26 -12.21
N THR A 394 -1.63 13.21 -12.73
CA THR A 394 -2.48 12.29 -11.97
C THR A 394 -1.67 11.10 -11.43
N MET A 395 -2.30 10.26 -10.61
CA MET A 395 -1.66 9.02 -10.12
C MET A 395 -1.32 8.07 -11.27
N GLU A 396 -2.17 8.01 -12.29
CA GLU A 396 -1.97 7.14 -13.45
C GLU A 396 -0.72 7.56 -14.25
N TRP A 397 -0.38 8.85 -14.29
CA TRP A 397 0.89 9.32 -14.86
C TRP A 397 2.10 8.79 -14.08
N ILE A 398 2.03 8.80 -12.75
CA ILE A 398 3.10 8.31 -11.87
C ILE A 398 3.25 6.79 -12.04
N GLU A 399 2.14 6.06 -12.07
CA GLU A 399 2.12 4.61 -12.34
C GLU A 399 2.82 4.30 -13.66
N LEU A 400 2.50 5.03 -14.73
CA LEU A 400 3.10 4.83 -16.05
C LEU A 400 4.58 5.19 -16.11
N PHE A 401 4.98 6.26 -15.43
CA PHE A 401 6.38 6.62 -15.31
C PHE A 401 7.17 5.51 -14.58
N LEU A 402 6.63 4.97 -13.49
CA LEU A 402 7.24 3.86 -12.77
C LEU A 402 7.30 2.57 -13.60
N ILE A 403 6.24 2.25 -14.34
CA ILE A 403 6.22 1.10 -15.26
C ILE A 403 7.30 1.24 -16.34
N PHE A 404 7.39 2.42 -16.97
CA PHE A 404 8.39 2.70 -17.99
C PHE A 404 9.81 2.61 -17.43
N PHE A 405 10.05 3.29 -16.30
CA PHE A 405 11.36 3.30 -15.65
C PHE A 405 11.78 1.89 -15.23
N TYR A 406 10.88 1.14 -14.60
CA TYR A 406 11.12 -0.25 -14.23
C TYR A 406 11.45 -1.10 -15.46
N GLY A 407 10.65 -1.03 -16.53
CA GLY A 407 10.92 -1.76 -17.77
C GLY A 407 12.31 -1.46 -18.36
N CYS A 408 12.69 -0.18 -18.42
CA CYS A 408 14.00 0.24 -18.91
C CYS A 408 15.17 -0.28 -18.06
N THR A 409 14.97 -0.41 -16.74
CA THR A 409 16.01 -0.96 -15.85
C THR A 409 16.02 -2.49 -15.87
N ASN A 410 14.85 -3.14 -15.87
CA ASN A 410 14.72 -4.58 -15.67
C ASN A 410 15.29 -5.41 -16.84
N ILE A 411 15.30 -4.85 -18.06
CA ILE A 411 15.91 -5.51 -19.23
C ILE A 411 17.41 -5.82 -19.01
N PHE A 412 18.09 -5.03 -18.18
CA PHE A 412 19.51 -5.24 -17.83
C PHE A 412 19.68 -6.09 -16.58
N LEU A 413 18.70 -6.05 -15.65
CA LEU A 413 18.77 -6.76 -14.37
C LEU A 413 18.51 -8.27 -14.52
N GLU A 414 17.74 -8.68 -15.53
CA GLU A 414 17.33 -10.08 -15.69
C GLU A 414 18.50 -11.03 -16.06
N ASN A 415 19.62 -10.50 -16.56
CA ASN A 415 20.83 -11.28 -16.83
C ASN A 415 21.82 -11.30 -15.64
N LEU A 416 21.52 -10.71 -14.49
CA LEU A 416 22.50 -10.59 -13.40
C LEU A 416 22.91 -11.94 -12.82
N ALA A 417 21.97 -12.87 -12.65
CA ALA A 417 22.26 -14.20 -12.11
C ALA A 417 23.09 -15.03 -13.10
N SER A 418 22.68 -15.07 -14.37
CA SER A 418 23.37 -15.80 -15.44
C SER A 418 24.74 -15.21 -15.77
N ALA A 419 24.87 -13.88 -15.76
CA ALA A 419 26.15 -13.19 -15.93
C ALA A 419 27.10 -13.45 -14.74
N ALA A 420 26.59 -13.56 -13.51
CA ALA A 420 27.39 -13.89 -12.34
C ALA A 420 27.90 -15.34 -12.35
N SER A 421 27.15 -16.27 -12.95
CA SER A 421 27.58 -17.66 -13.16
C SER A 421 28.39 -17.88 -14.45
N GLY A 422 28.62 -16.84 -15.26
CA GLY A 422 29.34 -16.93 -16.54
C GLY A 422 28.58 -17.66 -17.66
N SER A 423 27.30 -17.95 -17.46
CA SER A 423 26.42 -18.55 -18.47
C SER A 423 25.78 -17.48 -19.35
N GLY A 424 25.55 -17.77 -20.63
CA GLY A 424 24.73 -16.92 -21.50
C GLY A 424 23.27 -16.85 -21.05
N TYR A 425 22.44 -16.08 -21.77
CA TYR A 425 21.00 -16.01 -21.49
C TYR A 425 20.36 -17.40 -21.55
N SER A 426 19.72 -17.82 -20.45
CA SER A 426 18.87 -19.00 -20.43
C SER A 426 17.51 -18.74 -21.09
N ALA A 427 16.76 -19.80 -21.40
CA ALA A 427 15.38 -19.65 -21.90
C ALA A 427 14.49 -18.92 -20.89
N LYS A 428 14.70 -19.14 -19.59
CA LYS A 428 14.02 -18.43 -18.49
C LYS A 428 14.38 -16.94 -18.50
N ASP A 429 15.65 -16.58 -18.73
CA ASP A 429 16.07 -15.18 -18.78
C ASP A 429 15.48 -14.46 -19.99
N LEU A 430 15.39 -15.13 -21.15
CA LEU A 430 14.75 -14.58 -22.34
C LEU A 430 13.24 -14.40 -22.16
N GLN A 431 12.57 -15.36 -21.49
CA GLN A 431 11.16 -15.22 -21.14
C GLN A 431 10.92 -14.01 -20.22
N HIS A 432 11.72 -13.84 -19.18
CA HIS A 432 11.58 -12.68 -18.31
C HIS A 432 11.97 -11.36 -18.98
N ALA A 433 13.01 -11.35 -19.83
CA ALA A 433 13.37 -10.19 -20.64
C ALA A 433 12.23 -9.78 -21.60
N SER A 434 11.47 -10.74 -22.14
CA SER A 434 10.30 -10.46 -22.97
C SER A 434 9.21 -9.67 -22.23
N ILE A 435 9.06 -9.90 -20.92
CA ILE A 435 8.13 -9.15 -20.06
C ILE A 435 8.61 -7.71 -19.87
N ALA A 436 9.93 -7.49 -19.76
CA ALA A 436 10.48 -6.13 -19.66
C ALA A 436 10.11 -5.28 -20.90
N PHE A 437 10.07 -5.87 -22.09
CA PHE A 437 9.59 -5.17 -23.30
C PHE A 437 8.11 -4.75 -23.20
N ILE A 438 7.25 -5.56 -22.57
CA ILE A 438 5.85 -5.20 -22.31
C ILE A 438 5.79 -3.96 -21.41
N TYR A 439 6.62 -3.89 -20.37
CA TYR A 439 6.67 -2.74 -19.45
C TYR A 439 7.18 -1.48 -20.14
N ILE A 440 8.24 -1.57 -20.96
CA ILE A 440 8.76 -0.44 -21.74
C ILE A 440 7.68 0.05 -22.71
N GLY A 441 7.06 -0.86 -23.48
CA GLY A 441 6.05 -0.52 -24.47
C GLY A 441 4.80 0.09 -23.86
N CYS A 442 4.23 -0.55 -22.83
CA CYS A 442 3.03 -0.05 -22.16
C CYS A 442 3.29 1.27 -21.43
N GLY A 443 4.44 1.40 -20.75
CA GLY A 443 4.84 2.63 -20.08
C GLY A 443 5.01 3.80 -21.04
N ALA A 444 5.74 3.60 -22.15
CA ALA A 444 5.94 4.63 -23.16
C ALA A 444 4.63 5.06 -23.85
N CYS A 445 3.82 4.09 -24.30
CA CYS A 445 2.50 4.36 -24.89
C CYS A 445 1.59 5.10 -23.90
N GLY A 446 1.59 4.67 -22.64
CA GLY A 446 0.81 5.31 -21.58
C GLY A 446 1.22 6.77 -21.35
N LEU A 447 2.51 7.08 -21.25
CA LEU A 447 3.01 8.45 -21.04
C LEU A 447 2.66 9.39 -22.22
N ILE A 448 2.71 8.89 -23.45
CA ILE A 448 2.29 9.64 -24.65
C ILE A 448 0.79 9.94 -24.57
N ILE A 449 -0.02 8.97 -24.17
CA ILE A 449 -1.47 9.14 -24.02
C ILE A 449 -1.81 10.08 -22.88
N GLU A 450 -1.11 10.02 -21.75
CA GLU A 450 -1.29 10.97 -20.64
C GLU A 450 -1.06 12.42 -21.07
N SER A 451 -0.08 12.64 -21.93
CA SER A 451 0.21 13.97 -22.48
C SER A 451 -0.94 14.48 -23.34
N LYS A 452 -1.60 13.60 -24.11
CA LYS A 452 -2.80 13.93 -24.89
C LYS A 452 -4.05 14.09 -24.03
N LEU A 453 -4.23 13.24 -23.01
CA LEU A 453 -5.35 13.28 -22.06
C LEU A 453 -5.31 14.50 -21.14
N SER A 454 -4.16 15.18 -21.00
CA SER A 454 -4.05 16.42 -20.23
C SER A 454 -5.08 17.46 -20.66
N LYS A 455 -5.29 17.65 -21.97
CA LYS A 455 -6.28 18.61 -22.47
C LYS A 455 -7.71 18.16 -22.15
N TRP A 456 -8.02 16.89 -22.40
CA TRP A 456 -9.31 16.29 -22.08
C TRP A 456 -9.67 16.42 -20.60
N ARG A 457 -8.71 16.20 -19.68
CA ARG A 457 -8.89 16.37 -18.24
C ARG A 457 -9.22 17.81 -17.87
N TYR A 458 -8.50 18.77 -18.45
CA TYR A 458 -8.77 20.18 -18.21
C TYR A 458 -10.20 20.53 -18.65
N ASP A 459 -10.56 20.20 -19.88
CA ASP A 459 -11.88 20.49 -20.46
C ASP A 459 -13.01 19.88 -19.61
N HIS A 460 -12.88 18.59 -19.24
CA HIS A 460 -13.88 17.89 -18.40
C HIS A 460 -13.99 18.49 -17.00
N ALA A 461 -12.88 18.91 -16.40
CA ALA A 461 -12.90 19.51 -15.08
C ALA A 461 -13.59 20.88 -15.09
N ILE A 462 -13.39 21.67 -16.16
CA ILE A 462 -14.04 22.97 -16.34
C ILE A 462 -15.53 22.81 -16.64
N GLU A 463 -15.94 21.83 -17.45
CA GLU A 463 -17.37 21.55 -17.70
C GLU A 463 -18.14 21.22 -16.40
N ALA A 464 -17.50 20.57 -15.43
CA ALA A 464 -18.11 20.26 -14.14
C ALA A 464 -18.27 21.50 -13.23
N LEU A 465 -17.56 22.60 -13.51
CA LEU A 465 -17.69 23.87 -12.83
C LEU A 465 -18.83 24.68 -13.49
N ASN A 466 -20.04 24.57 -12.96
CA ASN A 466 -21.22 25.32 -13.45
C ASN A 466 -20.85 26.79 -13.76
N SER A 467 -21.25 27.26 -14.95
CA SER A 467 -20.85 28.50 -15.65
C SER A 467 -21.06 29.85 -14.93
N SER A 468 -21.33 29.87 -13.62
CA SER A 468 -21.73 31.04 -12.85
C SER A 468 -20.60 31.75 -12.09
N ARG A 469 -19.34 31.26 -12.15
CA ARG A 469 -18.20 31.92 -11.52
C ARG A 469 -17.02 32.02 -12.48
N SER A 470 -16.80 33.21 -13.03
CA SER A 470 -15.65 33.59 -13.85
C SER A 470 -14.36 33.63 -13.01
N LEU A 471 -13.86 32.46 -12.61
CA LEU A 471 -12.53 32.35 -12.03
C LEU A 471 -11.54 32.09 -13.18
N ASN A 472 -10.47 32.87 -13.26
CA ASN A 472 -9.35 32.58 -14.16
C ASN A 472 -8.63 31.33 -13.64
N ILE A 473 -9.05 30.16 -14.11
CA ILE A 473 -8.45 28.86 -13.80
C ILE A 473 -7.31 28.61 -14.78
N ILE A 474 -6.12 28.31 -14.26
CA ILE A 474 -4.93 28.00 -15.06
C ILE A 474 -4.78 26.49 -15.23
N LYS A 475 -5.12 25.70 -14.21
CA LYS A 475 -4.96 24.24 -14.21
C LYS A 475 -6.15 23.56 -13.55
N ALA A 476 -6.58 22.45 -14.13
CA ALA A 476 -7.74 21.71 -13.64
C ALA A 476 -7.60 20.21 -13.94
N SER A 477 -8.11 19.37 -13.06
CA SER A 477 -8.14 17.91 -13.25
C SER A 477 -9.37 17.32 -12.58
N PRO A 478 -10.00 16.31 -13.19
CA PRO A 478 -11.13 15.61 -12.60
C PRO A 478 -10.69 14.59 -11.53
N GLY A 479 -9.39 14.43 -11.29
CA GLY A 479 -8.84 13.53 -10.26
C GLY A 479 -8.53 12.11 -10.76
N PHE A 480 -8.79 11.82 -12.03
CA PHE A 480 -8.43 10.56 -12.67
C PHE A 480 -8.06 10.76 -14.14
N SER A 481 -7.38 9.75 -14.69
CA SER A 481 -7.09 9.65 -16.13
C SER A 481 -7.63 8.32 -16.67
N PRO A 482 -8.43 8.30 -17.75
CA PRO A 482 -8.97 7.07 -18.35
C PRO A 482 -7.91 6.37 -19.23
N ASN A 483 -6.70 6.21 -18.70
CA ASN A 483 -5.59 5.58 -19.40
C ASN A 483 -5.62 4.06 -19.17
N PRO A 484 -5.71 3.24 -20.24
CA PRO A 484 -5.79 1.79 -20.09
C PRO A 484 -4.42 1.13 -19.88
N PHE A 485 -3.30 1.82 -20.12
CA PHE A 485 -1.97 1.19 -20.09
C PHE A 485 -1.46 0.75 -18.71
N PRO A 486 -1.74 1.45 -17.58
CA PRO A 486 -1.41 0.93 -16.25
C PRO A 486 -2.11 -0.41 -16.01
N LEU A 487 -3.41 -0.45 -16.31
CA LEU A 487 -4.26 -1.62 -16.21
C LEU A 487 -3.75 -2.78 -17.09
N MET A 488 -3.45 -2.49 -18.35
CA MET A 488 -2.99 -3.48 -19.33
C MET A 488 -1.67 -4.13 -18.89
N THR A 489 -0.76 -3.34 -18.31
CA THR A 489 0.55 -3.84 -17.83
C THR A 489 0.37 -4.85 -16.71
N VAL A 490 -0.46 -4.52 -15.71
CA VAL A 490 -0.74 -5.42 -14.57
C VAL A 490 -1.50 -6.66 -15.04
N TYR A 491 -2.46 -6.51 -15.95
CA TYR A 491 -3.22 -7.63 -16.53
C TYR A 491 -2.30 -8.64 -17.22
N PHE A 492 -1.42 -8.18 -18.13
CA PHE A 492 -0.51 -9.09 -18.81
C PHE A 492 0.49 -9.73 -17.85
N THR A 493 0.94 -9.00 -16.83
CA THR A 493 1.81 -9.57 -15.79
C THR A 493 1.11 -10.74 -15.09
N GLY A 494 -0.11 -10.54 -14.60
CA GLY A 494 -0.87 -11.61 -13.93
C GLY A 494 -1.19 -12.79 -14.87
N ALA A 495 -1.67 -12.49 -16.07
CA ALA A 495 -2.07 -13.51 -17.04
C ALA A 495 -0.89 -14.37 -17.53
N ILE A 496 0.26 -13.76 -17.84
CA ILE A 496 1.44 -14.49 -18.34
C ILE A 496 2.07 -15.31 -17.21
N MET A 497 2.21 -14.72 -16.01
CA MET A 497 2.86 -15.40 -14.89
C MET A 497 2.02 -16.53 -14.30
N SER A 498 0.68 -16.47 -14.40
CA SER A 498 -0.18 -17.62 -14.08
C SER A 498 0.03 -18.83 -14.99
N LYS A 499 0.67 -18.65 -16.15
CA LYS A 499 0.99 -19.74 -17.11
C LYS A 499 2.46 -20.15 -17.10
N HIS A 500 3.26 -19.53 -16.24
CA HIS A 500 4.69 -19.83 -16.16
C HIS A 500 4.89 -21.10 -15.34
N MET A 501 5.39 -22.16 -15.99
CA MET A 501 5.72 -23.43 -15.34
C MET A 501 6.86 -23.23 -14.34
N GLN A 502 6.68 -23.71 -13.11
CA GLN A 502 7.66 -23.59 -12.03
C GLN A 502 8.33 -24.93 -11.72
N SER A 503 9.35 -24.91 -10.85
CA SER A 503 10.09 -26.11 -10.44
C SER A 503 9.22 -27.14 -9.71
N SER A 504 8.15 -26.70 -9.03
CA SER A 504 7.20 -27.57 -8.35
C SER A 504 5.75 -27.27 -8.73
N GLN A 505 4.88 -28.28 -8.60
CA GLN A 505 3.44 -28.15 -8.84
C GLN A 505 2.80 -27.18 -7.83
N LEU A 506 3.22 -27.24 -6.56
CA LEU A 506 2.75 -26.31 -5.53
C LEU A 506 3.17 -24.86 -5.84
N LEU A 507 4.42 -24.66 -6.24
CA LEU A 507 4.92 -23.33 -6.66
C LEU A 507 4.14 -22.81 -7.88
N THR A 508 3.82 -23.67 -8.84
CA THR A 508 2.98 -23.32 -10.01
C THR A 508 1.55 -22.95 -9.58
N ALA A 509 0.94 -23.70 -8.65
CA ALA A 509 -0.39 -23.40 -8.12
C ALA A 509 -0.43 -22.05 -7.39
N VAL A 510 0.55 -21.76 -6.54
CA VAL A 510 0.69 -20.45 -5.85
C VAL A 510 0.91 -19.32 -6.88
N HIS A 511 1.66 -19.58 -7.96
CA HIS A 511 1.81 -18.61 -9.06
C HIS A 511 0.50 -18.29 -9.78
N ILE A 512 -0.33 -19.31 -10.00
CA ILE A 512 -1.68 -19.14 -10.54
C ILE A 512 -2.52 -18.28 -9.59
N GLN A 513 -2.47 -18.51 -8.28
CA GLN A 513 -3.24 -17.75 -7.28
C GLN A 513 -2.97 -16.25 -7.35
N TRP A 514 -1.69 -15.83 -7.24
CA TRP A 514 -1.39 -14.40 -7.27
C TRP A 514 -1.60 -13.79 -8.66
N GLY A 515 -1.32 -14.54 -9.73
CA GLY A 515 -1.55 -14.08 -11.10
C GLY A 515 -3.03 -13.82 -11.40
N GLN A 516 -3.92 -14.68 -10.89
CA GLN A 516 -5.36 -14.51 -10.96
C GLN A 516 -5.83 -13.30 -10.15
N LEU A 517 -5.31 -13.09 -8.92
CA LEU A 517 -5.65 -11.92 -8.12
C LEU A 517 -5.29 -10.61 -8.84
N LEU A 518 -4.09 -10.49 -9.44
CA LEU A 518 -3.72 -9.31 -10.23
C LEU A 518 -4.65 -9.10 -11.44
N THR A 519 -5.06 -10.19 -12.10
CA THR A 519 -5.99 -10.15 -13.23
C THR A 519 -7.39 -9.69 -12.80
N VAL A 520 -7.89 -10.17 -11.66
CA VAL A 520 -9.17 -9.75 -11.08
C VAL A 520 -9.12 -8.30 -10.62
N ALA A 521 -7.99 -7.85 -10.04
CA ALA A 521 -7.80 -6.44 -9.70
C ALA A 521 -7.97 -5.53 -10.92
N CYS A 522 -7.42 -5.97 -12.06
CA CYS A 522 -7.56 -5.29 -13.33
C CYS A 522 -9.02 -5.23 -13.79
N ALA A 523 -9.76 -6.35 -13.71
CA ALA A 523 -11.18 -6.36 -14.07
C ALA A 523 -12.00 -5.34 -13.26
N PHE A 524 -11.77 -5.25 -11.94
CA PHE A 524 -12.44 -4.26 -11.09
C PHE A 524 -12.03 -2.82 -11.40
N ARG A 525 -10.76 -2.57 -11.73
CA ARG A 525 -10.29 -1.22 -12.12
C ARG A 525 -10.79 -0.80 -13.51
N LEU A 526 -10.98 -1.75 -14.43
CA LEU A 526 -11.66 -1.48 -15.70
C LEU A 526 -13.12 -1.11 -15.46
N LEU A 527 -13.83 -1.90 -14.64
CA LEU A 527 -15.20 -1.62 -14.25
C LEU A 527 -15.32 -0.24 -13.58
N LEU A 528 -14.36 0.12 -12.73
CA LEU A 528 -14.25 1.47 -12.16
C LEU A 528 -14.23 2.56 -13.24
N TYR A 529 -13.34 2.45 -14.23
CA TYR A 529 -13.26 3.44 -15.29
C TYR A 529 -14.56 3.53 -16.11
N ILE A 530 -15.20 2.39 -16.40
CA ILE A 530 -16.49 2.34 -17.07
C ILE A 530 -17.56 3.03 -16.22
N LEU A 531 -17.65 2.73 -14.93
CA LEU A 531 -18.62 3.35 -14.01
C LEU A 531 -18.41 4.87 -13.91
N LYS A 532 -17.16 5.34 -13.84
CA LYS A 532 -16.87 6.79 -13.82
C LYS A 532 -17.17 7.48 -15.15
N PHE A 533 -17.11 6.76 -16.28
CA PHE A 533 -17.52 7.30 -17.57
C PHE A 533 -19.05 7.37 -17.71
N ILE A 534 -19.77 6.38 -17.18
CA ILE A 534 -21.24 6.33 -17.21
C ILE A 534 -21.87 7.31 -16.21
N ILE A 535 -21.35 7.33 -14.98
CA ILE A 535 -21.80 8.21 -13.90
C ILE A 535 -21.16 9.59 -14.14
N LYS A 536 -21.70 10.32 -15.11
CA LYS A 536 -21.29 11.68 -15.46
C LYS A 536 -21.24 12.54 -14.19
N SER A 537 -20.09 13.17 -13.95
CA SER A 537 -19.75 13.98 -12.77
C SER A 537 -20.94 14.79 -12.26
N GLU A 538 -21.44 14.46 -11.07
CA GLU A 538 -22.40 15.33 -10.37
C GLU A 538 -21.80 16.73 -10.17
N PRO A 539 -22.61 17.80 -10.30
CA PRO A 539 -22.14 19.17 -10.15
C PRO A 539 -21.55 19.40 -8.75
N GLN A 540 -20.62 20.36 -8.65
CA GLN A 540 -19.76 20.60 -7.48
C GLN A 540 -20.46 20.68 -6.11
N SER A 541 -21.74 21.01 -6.04
CA SER A 541 -22.50 21.08 -4.77
C SER A 541 -22.87 19.70 -4.20
N LYS A 542 -22.81 18.64 -5.01
CA LYS A 542 -23.14 17.25 -4.64
C LYS A 542 -21.99 16.28 -4.94
N SER A 543 -20.74 16.74 -5.11
CA SER A 543 -19.59 15.86 -5.36
C SER A 543 -19.18 15.07 -4.10
N SER A 544 -20.11 14.26 -3.57
CA SER A 544 -19.92 13.23 -2.57
C SER A 544 -19.70 11.87 -3.23
N SER A 545 -19.13 11.83 -4.45
CA SER A 545 -18.77 10.57 -5.08
C SER A 545 -17.55 10.01 -4.33
N GLY A 546 -17.83 9.32 -3.22
CA GLY A 546 -16.87 8.47 -2.54
C GLY A 546 -16.20 7.54 -3.54
N ALA A 547 -14.94 7.18 -3.27
CA ALA A 547 -14.24 6.25 -4.13
C ALA A 547 -15.10 4.96 -4.24
N PRO A 548 -15.39 4.49 -5.47
CA PRO A 548 -16.36 3.42 -5.69
C PRO A 548 -15.87 2.10 -5.12
N PHE A 549 -16.81 1.24 -4.71
CA PHE A 549 -16.49 -0.05 -4.08
C PHE A 549 -15.58 -0.94 -4.94
N THR A 550 -15.62 -0.78 -6.26
CA THR A 550 -14.77 -1.52 -7.20
C THR A 550 -13.29 -1.22 -7.00
N GLU A 551 -12.93 -0.01 -6.56
CA GLU A 551 -11.54 0.33 -6.20
C GLU A 551 -11.09 -0.44 -4.96
N LEU A 552 -11.98 -0.63 -3.98
CA LEU A 552 -11.70 -1.40 -2.76
C LEU A 552 -11.44 -2.89 -3.08
N MET A 553 -12.17 -3.44 -4.04
CA MET A 553 -11.94 -4.82 -4.51
C MET A 553 -10.63 -4.92 -5.31
N ALA A 554 -10.32 -3.92 -6.14
CA ALA A 554 -9.08 -3.89 -6.91
C ALA A 554 -7.86 -3.82 -5.99
N LEU A 555 -7.86 -2.94 -4.98
CA LEU A 555 -6.75 -2.81 -4.03
C LEU A 555 -6.59 -4.04 -3.13
N PHE A 556 -7.70 -4.70 -2.74
CA PHE A 556 -7.63 -5.93 -1.97
C PHE A 556 -6.93 -7.03 -2.78
N CYS A 557 -7.28 -7.16 -4.06
CA CYS A 557 -6.64 -8.11 -4.95
C CYS A 557 -5.16 -7.75 -5.24
N LEU A 558 -4.81 -6.46 -5.33
CA LEU A 558 -3.41 -6.02 -5.46
C LEU A 558 -2.57 -6.33 -4.21
N LEU A 559 -3.11 -6.06 -3.02
CA LEU A 559 -2.46 -6.37 -1.74
C LEU A 559 -2.29 -7.88 -1.57
N GLY A 560 -3.36 -8.66 -1.79
CA GLY A 560 -3.33 -10.12 -1.72
C GLY A 560 -2.40 -10.75 -2.74
N GLY A 561 -2.51 -10.34 -4.01
CA GLY A 561 -1.62 -10.81 -5.07
C GLY A 561 -0.15 -10.45 -4.81
N GLY A 562 0.11 -9.23 -4.34
CA GLY A 562 1.47 -8.80 -3.97
C GLY A 562 2.05 -9.61 -2.82
N LEU A 563 1.28 -9.88 -1.77
CA LEU A 563 1.74 -10.66 -0.61
C LEU A 563 2.00 -12.13 -0.97
N ILE A 564 1.06 -12.78 -1.67
CA ILE A 564 1.24 -14.17 -2.13
C ILE A 564 2.44 -14.28 -3.08
N PHE A 565 2.66 -13.27 -3.94
CA PHE A 565 3.84 -13.23 -4.80
C PHE A 565 5.15 -13.10 -4.02
N MET A 566 5.17 -12.37 -2.89
CA MET A 566 6.34 -12.37 -2.01
C MET A 566 6.56 -13.74 -1.34
N GLU A 567 5.49 -14.47 -1.01
CA GLU A 567 5.55 -15.80 -0.41
C GLU A 567 5.97 -16.89 -1.40
N SER A 568 5.75 -16.70 -2.71
CA SER A 568 5.98 -17.72 -3.74
C SER A 568 7.46 -17.92 -4.12
N THR A 569 8.35 -18.00 -3.14
CA THR A 569 9.78 -18.27 -3.33
C THR A 569 10.08 -19.76 -3.25
N GLU A 570 11.10 -20.22 -3.99
CA GLU A 570 11.50 -21.64 -3.97
C GLU A 570 11.70 -22.16 -2.52
N PRO A 571 12.46 -21.47 -1.63
CA PRO A 571 12.70 -21.96 -0.26
C PRO A 571 11.45 -21.94 0.63
N ALA A 572 10.54 -20.99 0.42
CA ALA A 572 9.30 -20.95 1.16
C ALA A 572 8.36 -22.09 0.76
N ILE A 573 8.31 -22.41 -0.55
CA ILE A 573 7.52 -23.54 -1.04
C ILE A 573 8.13 -24.87 -0.61
N GLU A 574 9.46 -25.03 -0.65
CA GLU A 574 10.12 -26.23 -0.13
C GLU A 574 9.77 -26.46 1.35
N SER A 575 9.78 -25.40 2.16
CA SER A 575 9.32 -25.47 3.55
C SER A 575 7.85 -25.87 3.65
N MET A 576 6.98 -25.40 2.76
CA MET A 576 5.56 -25.82 2.75
C MET A 576 5.41 -27.30 2.41
N GLU A 577 6.11 -27.79 1.39
CA GLU A 577 6.08 -29.19 0.97
C GLU A 577 6.59 -30.11 2.08
N PHE A 578 7.67 -29.72 2.75
CA PHE A 578 8.22 -30.45 3.90
C PHE A 578 7.17 -30.62 5.03
N HIS A 579 6.37 -29.58 5.29
CA HIS A 579 5.33 -29.61 6.32
C HIS A 579 3.96 -30.11 5.81
N GLY A 580 3.84 -30.50 4.53
CA GLY A 580 2.58 -30.95 3.93
C GLY A 580 1.53 -29.84 3.75
N LEU A 581 1.95 -28.58 3.70
CA LEU A 581 1.07 -27.43 3.49
C LEU A 581 0.73 -27.28 2.00
N THR A 582 -0.52 -26.93 1.71
CA THR A 582 -1.01 -26.71 0.36
C THR A 582 -1.15 -25.22 0.05
N GLU A 583 -1.42 -24.89 -1.21
CA GLU A 583 -1.65 -23.53 -1.69
C GLU A 583 -2.83 -22.84 -0.98
N MET A 584 -3.76 -23.62 -0.40
CA MET A 584 -4.86 -23.10 0.41
C MET A 584 -4.36 -22.42 1.70
N PHE A 585 -3.25 -22.88 2.27
CA PHE A 585 -2.66 -22.29 3.46
C PHE A 585 -2.19 -20.86 3.19
N THR A 586 -1.35 -20.69 2.16
CA THR A 586 -0.86 -19.39 1.68
C THR A 586 -2.02 -18.45 1.37
N PHE A 587 -3.01 -18.92 0.61
CA PHE A 587 -4.16 -18.10 0.26
C PHE A 587 -4.94 -17.60 1.48
N ASN A 588 -5.29 -18.49 2.41
CA ASN A 588 -6.06 -18.13 3.61
C ASN A 588 -5.31 -17.19 4.55
N VAL A 589 -4.02 -17.44 4.78
CA VAL A 589 -3.18 -16.60 5.63
C VAL A 589 -3.00 -15.23 5.01
N SER A 590 -2.66 -15.17 3.72
CA SER A 590 -2.48 -13.91 3.00
C SER A 590 -3.75 -13.06 2.96
N VAL A 591 -4.90 -13.66 2.62
CA VAL A 591 -6.20 -12.97 2.61
C VAL A 591 -6.56 -12.41 3.99
N GLY A 592 -6.37 -13.22 5.05
CA GLY A 592 -6.62 -12.78 6.42
C GLY A 592 -5.72 -11.61 6.85
N LEU A 593 -4.42 -11.70 6.56
CA LEU A 593 -3.45 -10.64 6.86
C LEU A 593 -3.75 -9.36 6.08
N VAL A 594 -4.10 -9.46 4.80
CA VAL A 594 -4.47 -8.30 3.98
C VAL A 594 -5.74 -7.63 4.50
N ALA A 595 -6.77 -8.40 4.89
CA ALA A 595 -7.98 -7.82 5.47
C ALA A 595 -7.70 -7.06 6.77
N LEU A 596 -6.88 -7.62 7.66
CA LEU A 596 -6.45 -6.95 8.89
C LEU A 596 -5.58 -5.72 8.61
N PHE A 597 -4.68 -5.80 7.65
CA PHE A 597 -3.82 -4.68 7.24
C PHE A 597 -4.66 -3.52 6.69
N MET A 598 -5.62 -3.82 5.80
CA MET A 598 -6.53 -2.81 5.26
C MET A 598 -7.36 -2.17 6.37
N ALA A 599 -7.92 -2.96 7.29
CA ALA A 599 -8.69 -2.45 8.41
C ALA A 599 -7.85 -1.50 9.30
N TRP A 600 -6.59 -1.86 9.55
CA TRP A 600 -5.66 -1.05 10.31
C TRP A 600 -5.30 0.27 9.60
N GLU A 601 -4.99 0.22 8.30
CA GLU A 601 -4.70 1.42 7.50
C GLU A 601 -5.90 2.38 7.46
N MET A 602 -7.10 1.86 7.19
CA MET A 602 -8.34 2.63 7.20
C MET A 602 -8.62 3.26 8.57
N PHE A 603 -8.40 2.51 9.65
CA PHE A 603 -8.53 3.01 11.02
C PHE A 603 -7.59 4.18 11.30
N LEU A 604 -6.31 4.07 10.93
CA LEU A 604 -5.31 5.12 11.12
C LEU A 604 -5.66 6.41 10.36
N LEU A 605 -6.09 6.28 9.10
CA LEU A 605 -6.46 7.43 8.28
C LEU A 605 -7.75 8.09 8.78
N ASN A 606 -8.74 7.30 9.21
CA ASN A 606 -9.95 7.83 9.84
C ASN A 606 -9.62 8.56 11.16
N LEU A 607 -8.77 7.97 12.01
CA LEU A 607 -8.32 8.59 13.25
C LEU A 607 -7.60 9.92 12.98
N ARG A 608 -6.73 9.98 11.97
CA ARG A 608 -6.07 11.21 11.52
C ARG A 608 -7.10 12.29 11.17
N ASP A 609 -8.10 11.93 10.37
CA ASP A 609 -9.11 12.88 9.89
C ASP A 609 -9.99 13.38 11.03
N LYS A 610 -10.41 12.49 11.94
CA LYS A 610 -11.12 12.84 13.17
C LYS A 610 -10.33 13.79 14.07
N LEU A 611 -9.00 13.67 14.12
CA LEU A 611 -8.15 14.52 14.96
C LEU A 611 -7.82 15.88 14.32
N LYS A 612 -8.04 16.05 13.01
CA LYS A 612 -7.83 17.31 12.29
C LYS A 612 -9.05 18.23 12.36
N ASN A 613 -10.24 17.63 12.35
CA ASN A 613 -11.50 18.27 12.67
C ASN A 613 -11.59 18.56 14.18
#